data_AF-A0A8D8UXT3-F1
#
_entry.id   AF-A0A8D8UXT3-F1
#
_cell.length_a   1.000
_cell.length_b   1.000
_cell.length_c   1.000
_cell.angle_alpha   90.00
_cell.angle_beta   90.00
_cell.angle_gamma   90.00
#
_symmetry.space_group_name_H-M   'P 1'
#
loop_
_entity.id
_entity.type
_entity.pdbx_description
1 polymer ?
#
loop_
_entity_poly.entity_id
_entity_poly.type
_entity_poly.pdbx_seq_one_letter_code
_entity_poly.pdbx_strand_id
1 'polypeptide(L)'
;MTIFCLSKTKQNKTKKIKLKLKSIVESEEIPIQKLSGIITDGAPSMVGVNRGLVALCRNDKTFPRFFTYHCIIHQQALCGKFLKMNEIMTLVIKIVNNVRAHSLKRRQFKQLAEEMDCQYGDL
;
A
#
# COMPACT_ATOMS: atom_id res chain seq x y z
N MET A 1 15.84 2.80 5.11
CA MET A 1 15.09 1.90 4.20
C MET A 1 14.25 2.77 3.28
N THR A 2 14.76 3.10 2.10
CA THR A 2 14.07 4.00 1.16
C THR A 2 13.10 3.17 0.31
N ILE A 3 11.80 3.41 0.46
CA ILE A 3 10.74 2.63 -0.21
C ILE A 3 10.38 3.33 -1.52
N PHE A 4 10.84 2.79 -2.66
CA PHE A 4 10.36 3.20 -3.98
C PHE A 4 9.17 2.33 -4.38
N CYS A 5 7.99 2.93 -4.51
CA CYS A 5 6.80 2.29 -5.08
C CYS A 5 6.75 2.58 -6.58
N LEU A 6 7.04 1.58 -7.41
CA LEU A 6 6.96 1.68 -8.87
C LEU A 6 5.63 1.06 -9.35
N SER A 7 4.83 1.84 -10.07
CA SER A 7 3.52 1.41 -10.58
C SER A 7 3.55 1.00 -12.07
N LYS A 8 2.55 0.18 -12.44
CA LYS A 8 2.34 -0.55 -13.70
C LYS A 8 2.82 0.11 -14.99
N THR A 9 3.56 -0.63 -15.82
CA THR A 9 3.69 -0.33 -17.26
C THR A 9 4.00 -1.54 -18.17
N LYS A 10 3.67 -1.46 -19.47
CA LYS A 10 3.81 -2.49 -20.54
C LYS A 10 5.24 -3.05 -20.69
N GLN A 11 5.45 -4.24 -21.28
CA GLN A 11 6.74 -4.96 -21.35
C GLN A 11 7.96 -4.15 -21.86
N ASN A 12 7.80 -3.28 -22.88
CA ASN A 12 8.88 -2.38 -23.35
C ASN A 12 9.26 -1.29 -22.33
N LYS A 13 8.44 -1.08 -21.30
CA LYS A 13 8.64 -0.11 -20.22
C LYS A 13 9.32 -0.73 -18.99
N THR A 14 9.29 -2.05 -18.77
CA THR A 14 9.98 -2.67 -17.61
C THR A 14 11.50 -2.45 -17.65
N LYS A 15 12.12 -2.58 -18.82
CA LYS A 15 13.53 -2.22 -19.01
C LYS A 15 13.80 -0.76 -18.69
N LYS A 16 12.90 0.15 -19.10
CA LYS A 16 12.97 1.58 -18.77
C LYS A 16 12.84 1.82 -17.26
N ILE A 17 11.95 1.10 -16.58
CA ILE A 17 11.79 1.17 -15.12
C ILE A 17 13.10 0.76 -14.44
N LYS A 18 13.73 -0.35 -14.88
CA LYS A 18 15.02 -0.78 -14.34
C LYS A 18 16.10 0.28 -14.49
N LEU A 19 16.22 0.88 -15.67
CA LEU A 19 17.16 1.97 -15.92
C LEU A 19 16.85 3.18 -15.02
N LYS A 20 15.58 3.55 -14.89
CA LYS A 20 15.16 4.65 -14.03
C LYS A 20 15.48 4.36 -12.57
N LEU A 21 15.26 3.13 -12.10
CA LEU A 21 15.61 2.70 -10.75
C LEU A 21 17.11 2.82 -10.50
N LYS A 22 17.97 2.39 -11.43
CA LYS A 22 19.42 2.61 -11.31
C LYS A 22 19.76 4.10 -11.22
N SER A 23 19.23 4.91 -12.14
CA SER A 23 19.51 6.36 -12.16
C SER A 23 19.06 7.07 -10.89
N ILE A 24 17.97 6.63 -10.26
CA ILE A 24 17.48 7.20 -9.01
C ILE A 24 18.41 6.81 -7.86
N VAL A 25 18.80 5.54 -7.78
CA VAL A 25 19.72 5.07 -6.73
C VAL A 25 21.08 5.76 -6.84
N GLU A 26 21.57 5.95 -8.07
CA GLU A 26 22.78 6.72 -8.37
C GLU A 26 22.64 8.21 -8.04
N SER A 27 21.49 8.84 -8.34
CA SER A 27 21.27 10.26 -8.00
C SER A 27 21.16 10.54 -6.51
N GLU A 28 20.81 9.52 -5.72
CA GLU A 28 20.81 9.58 -4.26
C GLU A 28 22.20 9.24 -3.67
N GLU A 29 23.22 9.07 -4.51
CA GLU A 29 24.58 8.66 -4.12
C GLU A 29 24.62 7.35 -3.32
N ILE A 30 23.60 6.49 -3.51
CA ILE A 30 23.52 5.19 -2.85
C ILE A 30 24.16 4.16 -3.78
N PRO A 31 25.20 3.43 -3.34
CA PRO A 31 25.71 2.30 -4.11
C PRO A 31 24.61 1.26 -4.29
N ILE A 32 24.37 0.83 -5.53
CA ILE A 32 23.33 -0.16 -5.86
C ILE A 32 23.51 -1.48 -5.08
N GLN A 33 24.74 -1.79 -4.65
CA GLN A 33 25.10 -2.94 -3.82
C GLN A 33 24.48 -2.90 -2.42
N LYS A 34 24.05 -1.72 -1.93
CA LYS A 34 23.34 -1.56 -0.65
C LYS A 34 21.83 -1.79 -0.77
N LEU A 35 21.31 -2.13 -1.95
CA LEU A 35 19.90 -2.44 -2.13
C LEU A 35 19.52 -3.71 -1.35
N SER A 36 18.66 -3.56 -0.33
CA SER A 36 18.21 -4.67 0.51
C SER A 36 16.93 -5.35 -0.01
N GLY A 37 16.06 -4.61 -0.71
CA GLY A 37 14.80 -5.15 -1.18
C GLY A 37 14.05 -4.26 -2.17
N ILE A 38 13.14 -4.89 -2.91
CA ILE A 38 12.21 -4.25 -3.85
C ILE A 38 10.77 -4.57 -3.41
N ILE A 39 9.95 -3.54 -3.26
CA ILE A 39 8.54 -3.66 -2.90
C ILE A 39 7.71 -3.29 -4.15
N THR A 40 6.83 -4.18 -4.59
CA THR A 40 6.07 -4.00 -5.85
C THR A 40 4.57 -4.13 -5.65
N ASP A 41 3.77 -3.56 -6.55
CA ASP A 41 2.32 -3.74 -6.57
C ASP A 41 1.87 -5.17 -6.98
N GLY A 42 2.82 -6.07 -7.26
CA GLY A 42 2.51 -7.44 -7.70
C GLY A 42 2.05 -7.54 -9.15
N ALA A 43 2.06 -6.45 -9.93
CA ALA A 43 1.67 -6.51 -11.33
C ALA A 43 2.60 -7.46 -12.11
N PRO A 44 2.10 -8.19 -13.13
CA PRO A 44 2.93 -9.09 -13.94
C PRO A 44 4.17 -8.43 -14.55
N SER A 45 4.11 -7.13 -14.85
CA SER A 45 5.26 -6.35 -15.33
C SER A 45 6.37 -6.18 -14.29
N MET A 46 6.06 -6.32 -13.01
CA MET A 46 6.97 -6.14 -11.88
C MET A 46 7.50 -7.49 -11.37
N VAL A 47 6.62 -8.48 -11.20
CA VAL A 47 6.94 -9.79 -10.60
C VAL A 47 7.04 -10.94 -11.59
N GLY A 48 6.77 -10.72 -12.88
CA GLY A 48 6.78 -11.76 -13.90
C GLY A 48 8.13 -12.49 -13.99
N VAL A 49 8.07 -13.82 -14.11
CA VAL A 49 9.23 -14.73 -13.99
C VAL A 49 10.36 -14.41 -14.98
N ASN A 50 10.01 -14.07 -16.22
CA ASN A 50 11.01 -13.88 -17.29
C ASN A 50 11.25 -12.40 -17.64
N ARG A 51 10.20 -11.58 -17.60
CA ARG A 51 10.22 -10.18 -18.08
C ARG A 51 9.81 -9.16 -17.02
N GLY A 52 9.56 -9.60 -15.78
CA GLY A 52 9.25 -8.72 -14.66
C GLY A 52 10.47 -7.93 -14.19
N LEU A 53 10.26 -6.74 -13.61
CA LEU A 53 11.34 -5.92 -13.06
C LEU A 53 12.25 -6.72 -12.13
N VAL A 54 11.66 -7.48 -11.20
CA VAL A 54 12.38 -8.32 -10.24
C VAL A 54 13.29 -9.32 -10.95
N ALA A 55 12.77 -10.02 -11.97
CA ALA A 55 13.54 -10.97 -12.75
C ALA A 55 14.70 -10.27 -13.51
N LEU A 56 14.44 -9.11 -14.11
CA LEU A 56 15.45 -8.33 -14.82
C LEU A 56 16.55 -7.76 -13.91
N CYS A 57 16.24 -7.46 -12.65
CA CYS A 57 17.21 -7.03 -11.65
C CYS A 57 18.01 -8.24 -11.13
N ARG A 58 17.37 -9.38 -10.86
CA ARG A 58 18.06 -10.62 -10.42
C ARG A 58 19.04 -11.15 -11.47
N ASN A 59 18.70 -11.03 -12.75
CA ASN A 59 19.56 -11.48 -13.85
C ASN A 59 20.69 -10.49 -14.18
N ASP A 60 20.77 -9.34 -13.50
CA ASP A 60 21.80 -8.33 -13.73
C ASP A 60 22.81 -8.30 -12.59
N LYS A 61 24.06 -8.61 -12.94
CA LYS A 61 25.17 -8.75 -11.99
C LYS A 61 25.48 -7.47 -11.20
N THR A 62 24.99 -6.30 -11.62
CA THR A 62 25.17 -5.07 -10.84
C THR A 62 24.33 -5.05 -9.57
N PHE A 63 23.22 -5.79 -9.52
CA PHE A 63 22.35 -5.82 -8.35
C PHE A 63 22.84 -6.85 -7.33
N PRO A 64 22.76 -6.55 -6.03
CA PRO A 64 23.04 -7.52 -4.97
C PRO A 64 21.92 -8.57 -4.90
N ARG A 65 22.06 -9.55 -4.01
CA ARG A 65 20.90 -10.33 -3.57
C ARG A 65 19.98 -9.41 -2.76
N PHE A 66 18.68 -9.45 -3.05
CA PHE A 66 17.69 -8.58 -2.40
C PHE A 66 16.38 -9.32 -2.14
N PHE A 67 15.63 -8.87 -1.14
CA PHE A 67 14.28 -9.36 -0.82
C PHE A 67 13.21 -8.77 -1.74
N THR A 68 12.12 -9.49 -1.95
CA THR A 68 11.00 -9.03 -2.77
C THR A 68 9.71 -9.14 -2.00
N TYR A 69 8.99 -8.03 -1.87
CA TYR A 69 7.71 -7.98 -1.16
C TYR A 69 6.61 -7.40 -2.05
N HIS A 70 5.37 -7.73 -1.72
CA HIS A 70 4.22 -6.99 -2.22
C HIS A 70 4.02 -5.72 -1.39
N CYS A 71 3.58 -4.65 -2.05
CA CYS A 71 3.28 -3.38 -1.41
C CYS A 71 2.06 -3.55 -0.51
N ILE A 72 2.24 -3.44 0.81
CA ILE A 72 1.18 -3.58 1.81
C ILE A 72 0.06 -2.57 1.57
N ILE A 73 0.39 -1.34 1.15
CA ILE A 73 -0.60 -0.30 0.83
C ILE A 73 -1.46 -0.73 -0.36
N HIS A 74 -0.86 -1.34 -1.39
CA HIS A 74 -1.60 -1.86 -2.54
C HIS A 74 -2.49 -3.04 -2.14
N GLN A 75 -1.98 -3.95 -1.31
CA GLN A 75 -2.76 -5.08 -0.78
C GLN A 75 -3.94 -4.60 0.07
N GLN A 76 -3.74 -3.64 0.97
CA GLN A 76 -4.80 -3.04 1.79
C GLN A 76 -5.86 -2.38 0.91
N ALA A 77 -5.46 -1.61 -0.11
CA ALA A 77 -6.41 -0.99 -1.04
C ALA A 77 -7.21 -2.06 -1.84
N LEU A 78 -6.55 -3.14 -2.28
CA LEU A 78 -7.21 -4.26 -2.94
C LEU A 78 -8.19 -4.99 -2.01
N CYS A 79 -7.78 -5.31 -0.79
CA CYS A 79 -8.64 -5.90 0.24
C CYS A 79 -9.83 -5.00 0.54
N GLY A 80 -9.62 -3.69 0.71
CA GLY A 80 -10.69 -2.73 0.95
C GLY A 80 -11.69 -2.68 -0.20
N LYS A 81 -11.21 -2.75 -1.45
CA LYS A 81 -12.08 -2.85 -2.63
C LYS A 81 -12.85 -4.17 -2.66
N PHE A 82 -12.18 -5.29 -2.39
CA PHE A 82 -12.78 -6.62 -2.39
C PHE A 82 -13.89 -6.74 -1.33
N LEU A 83 -13.63 -6.24 -0.12
CA LEU A 83 -14.57 -6.19 0.99
C LEU A 83 -15.63 -5.09 0.84
N LYS A 84 -15.61 -4.32 -0.27
CA LYS A 84 -16.51 -3.18 -0.50
C LYS A 84 -16.52 -2.17 0.66
N MET A 85 -15.35 -1.91 1.26
CA MET A 85 -15.21 -1.01 2.41
C MET A 85 -15.76 0.38 2.14
N ASN A 86 -15.78 0.85 0.88
CA ASN A 86 -16.40 2.13 0.54
C ASN A 86 -17.91 2.19 0.88
N GLU A 87 -18.64 1.11 0.65
CA GLU A 87 -20.07 1.02 0.98
C GLU A 87 -20.26 1.02 2.50
N ILE A 88 -19.44 0.23 3.20
CA ILE A 88 -19.42 0.15 4.67
C ILE A 88 -19.08 1.51 5.28
N MET A 89 -18.01 2.16 4.83
CA MET A 89 -17.60 3.48 5.32
C MET A 89 -18.66 4.55 5.04
N THR A 90 -19.33 4.48 3.88
CA THR A 90 -20.45 5.38 3.56
C THR A 90 -21.60 5.21 4.56
N LEU A 91 -21.93 3.96 4.92
CA LEU A 91 -22.95 3.67 5.92
C LEU A 91 -22.53 4.15 7.32
N VAL A 92 -21.30 3.87 7.73
CA VAL A 92 -20.74 4.31 9.02
C VAL A 92 -20.80 5.83 9.13
N ILE A 93 -20.37 6.56 8.11
CA ILE A 93 -20.44 8.03 8.08
C ILE A 93 -21.89 8.52 8.24
N LYS A 94 -22.86 7.90 7.55
CA LYS A 94 -24.28 8.24 7.71
C LYS A 94 -24.77 8.02 9.14
N ILE A 95 -24.42 6.89 9.76
CA ILE A 95 -24.80 6.56 11.14
C ILE A 95 -24.20 7.59 12.11
N VAL A 96 -22.89 7.83 12.02
CA VAL A 96 -22.18 8.80 12.88
C VAL A 96 -22.77 10.20 12.72
N ASN A 97 -23.01 10.66 11.50
CA ASN A 97 -23.63 11.97 11.25
C ASN A 97 -25.05 12.04 11.85
N ASN A 98 -25.82 10.95 11.77
CA ASN A 98 -27.16 10.91 12.35
C ASN A 98 -27.14 10.99 13.89
N VAL A 99 -26.22 10.28 14.55
CA VAL A 99 -26.01 10.35 16.00
C VAL A 99 -25.59 11.76 16.42
N ARG A 100 -24.62 12.35 15.71
CA ARG A 100 -24.10 13.69 16.02
C ARG A 100 -25.13 14.80 15.82
N ALA A 101 -26.01 14.68 14.84
CA ALA A 101 -27.03 15.69 14.55
C ALA A 101 -28.18 15.75 15.57
N HIS A 102 -28.36 14.71 16.40
CA HIS A 102 -29.52 14.60 17.29
C HIS A 102 -29.09 14.43 18.75
N SER A 103 -29.39 15.43 19.60
CA SER A 103 -28.98 15.46 21.01
C SER A 103 -29.43 14.26 21.84
N LEU A 104 -30.64 13.72 21.58
CA LEU A 104 -31.13 12.51 22.25
C LEU A 104 -30.31 11.28 21.84
N LYS A 105 -30.06 11.09 20.55
CA LYS A 105 -29.30 9.94 20.02
C LYS A 105 -27.86 9.96 20.51
N ARG A 106 -27.24 11.14 20.58
CA ARG A 106 -25.90 11.30 21.16
C ARG A 106 -25.86 10.86 22.63
N ARG A 107 -26.83 11.29 23.45
CA ARG A 107 -26.91 10.88 24.87
C ARG A 107 -27.10 9.37 25.02
N GLN A 108 -27.98 8.77 24.23
CA GLN A 108 -28.20 7.31 24.23
C GLN A 108 -26.97 6.53 23.79
N PHE A 109 -26.29 7.00 22.73
CA PHE A 109 -25.06 6.39 22.25
C PHE A 109 -23.94 6.46 23.29
N LYS A 110 -23.81 7.60 23.99
CA LYS A 110 -22.85 7.75 25.08
C LYS A 110 -23.11 6.76 26.22
N GLN A 111 -24.36 6.62 26.65
CA GLN A 111 -24.73 5.66 27.69
C GLN A 111 -24.41 4.22 27.26
N LEU A 112 -24.73 3.86 26.00
CA LEU A 112 -24.39 2.55 25.45
C LEU A 112 -22.87 2.32 25.42
N ALA A 113 -22.08 3.34 25.06
CA ALA A 113 -20.62 3.24 25.04
C ALA A 113 -20.03 3.05 26.45
N GLU A 114 -20.61 3.70 27.46
CA GLU A 114 -20.26 3.52 28.88
C GLU A 114 -20.61 2.09 29.36
N GLU A 115 -21.80 1.57 29.01
CA GLU A 115 -22.23 0.20 29.34
C GLU A 115 -21.33 -0.88 28.71
N MET A 116 -20.78 -0.60 27.52
CA MET A 116 -19.91 -1.50 26.77
C MET A 116 -18.42 -1.38 27.13
N ASP A 117 -18.05 -0.53 28.10
CA ASP A 117 -16.67 -0.21 28.46
C ASP A 117 -15.80 0.18 27.25
N CYS A 118 -16.41 0.94 26.32
CA CYS A 118 -15.73 1.39 25.11
C CYS A 118 -14.62 2.38 25.46
N GLN A 119 -13.37 2.04 25.13
CA GLN A 119 -12.17 2.87 25.39
C GLN A 119 -12.28 4.33 24.91
N TYR A 120 -13.11 4.61 23.90
CA TYR A 120 -13.19 5.91 23.24
C TYR A 120 -14.49 6.69 23.52
N GLY A 121 -15.41 6.18 24.35
CA GLY A 121 -16.63 6.89 24.77
C GLY A 121 -17.45 7.49 23.61
N ASP A 122 -17.80 8.79 23.70
CA ASP A 122 -18.57 9.54 22.70
C ASP A 122 -17.76 10.56 21.85
N LEU A 123 -16.42 10.44 21.81
CA LEU A 123 -15.52 11.37 21.08
C LEU A 123 -16.02 11.76 19.67
#